data_AF-A0AAN9QKP2-F1
#
_entry.id   AF-A0AAN9QKP2-F1
#
_cell.length_a   1.000
_cell.length_b   1.000
_cell.length_c   1.000
_cell.angle_alpha   90.00
_cell.angle_beta   90.00
_cell.angle_gamma   90.00
#
_symmetry.space_group_name_H-M   'P 1'
#
loop_
_entity.id
_entity.type
_entity.pdbx_description
1 polymer ?
#
loop_
_entity_poly.entity_id
_entity_poly.type
_entity_poly.pdbx_seq_one_letter_code
_entity_poly.pdbx_strand_id
1 'polypeptide(L)'
;MASACASSAIAAVAISTPSWQKNGSGLGSPKGCCFLGGRKLRVNKYYRAAIGGERRRSAVCAVADPDRPLWFPGSTPPPWLDGSLPGDFGFDPLGLGSDPESLRWNVQAELVHCRWAMLGAAGIFIPEFLTKIGILNTPSWYSAGELQYFTDTTTLFIVELIFIGWAEGRRWADIIKPGCVNTDPIFPNNKLTGTDVGYPGGLWFDPLGWGTGSPEKLKELRTKEIKNGRLAMLAVMGAWFQHIYTGTGPIDNLFAHLADPGHATVFAAFTSPK
;
A
#
# COMPACT_ATOMS: atom_id res chain seq x y z
N MET A 1 47.38 7.29 11.56
CA MET A 1 48.32 7.10 10.45
C MET A 1 47.59 6.35 9.33
N ALA A 2 47.60 6.94 8.12
CA ALA A 2 47.26 6.43 6.78
C ALA A 2 46.21 5.30 6.63
N SER A 3 45.01 5.53 6.07
CA SER A 3 44.69 5.77 4.64
C SER A 3 45.03 4.59 3.71
N ALA A 4 43.99 3.91 3.22
CA ALA A 4 44.01 3.22 1.94
C ALA A 4 42.58 3.21 1.33
N CYS A 5 42.40 4.06 0.33
CA CYS A 5 41.27 4.07 -0.59
C CYS A 5 41.36 2.87 -1.54
N ALA A 6 40.22 2.26 -1.89
CA ALA A 6 40.10 1.48 -3.11
C ALA A 6 38.67 1.60 -3.66
N SER A 7 38.55 2.43 -4.69
CA SER A 7 37.40 2.48 -5.59
C SER A 7 37.28 1.17 -6.38
N SER A 8 36.06 0.69 -6.60
CA SER A 8 35.77 -0.26 -7.66
C SER A 8 34.52 0.19 -8.44
N ALA A 9 34.72 0.30 -9.75
CA ALA A 9 33.81 0.88 -10.71
C ALA A 9 32.62 -0.05 -11.01
N ILE A 10 31.43 0.52 -11.10
CA ILE A 10 30.22 -0.14 -11.60
C ILE A 10 30.28 -0.10 -13.14
N ALA A 11 30.52 -1.25 -13.76
CA ALA A 11 30.37 -1.41 -15.21
C ALA A 11 28.88 -1.52 -15.56
N ALA A 12 28.37 -0.52 -16.28
CA ALA A 12 27.02 -0.53 -16.85
C ALA A 12 26.95 -1.50 -18.04
N VAL A 13 26.13 -2.54 -17.94
CA VAL A 13 25.75 -3.38 -19.08
C VAL A 13 24.50 -2.76 -19.71
N ALA A 14 24.71 -2.05 -20.82
CA ALA A 14 23.64 -1.57 -21.68
C ALA A 14 23.11 -2.72 -22.55
N ILE A 15 21.83 -3.05 -22.39
CA ILE A 15 21.11 -3.99 -23.26
C ILE A 15 20.63 -3.19 -24.47
N SER A 16 21.28 -3.41 -25.62
CA SER A 16 20.88 -2.85 -26.91
C SER A 16 19.73 -3.67 -27.51
N THR A 17 18.61 -3.01 -27.79
CA THR A 17 17.52 -3.55 -28.62
C THR A 17 17.81 -3.28 -30.11
N PRO A 18 17.67 -4.25 -31.02
CA PRO A 18 17.87 -4.00 -32.43
C PRO A 18 16.66 -3.28 -33.05
N SER A 19 16.94 -2.15 -33.69
CA SER A 19 16.03 -1.37 -34.52
C SER A 19 15.72 -2.09 -35.84
N TRP A 20 14.44 -2.29 -36.15
CA TRP A 20 13.99 -2.69 -37.49
C TRP A 20 13.95 -1.48 -38.43
N GLN A 21 14.89 -1.45 -39.38
CA GLN A 21 14.89 -0.50 -40.51
C GLN A 21 13.86 -0.92 -41.57
N LYS A 22 12.96 0.01 -41.90
CA LYS A 22 12.16 0.00 -43.14
C LYS A 22 13.04 0.43 -44.29
N ASN A 23 13.27 -0.46 -45.26
CA ASN A 23 13.73 -0.08 -46.61
C ASN A 23 12.62 -0.38 -47.61
N GLY A 24 12.25 0.63 -48.40
CA GLY A 24 11.35 0.51 -49.54
C GLY A 24 12.13 0.55 -50.85
N SER A 25 11.72 -0.32 -51.78
CA SER A 25 11.90 -0.30 -53.24
C SER A 25 11.43 -1.69 -53.71
N GLY A 26 10.55 -1.92 -54.67
CA GLY A 26 10.31 -1.24 -55.93
C GLY A 26 10.41 -2.29 -57.05
N LEU A 27 9.31 -2.45 -57.81
CA LEU A 27 9.18 -3.10 -59.13
C LEU A 27 9.27 -4.65 -59.24
N GLY A 28 8.29 -5.20 -59.98
CA GLY A 28 8.38 -6.52 -60.62
C GLY A 28 7.03 -7.18 -60.91
N SER A 29 6.35 -6.76 -61.99
CA SER A 29 5.32 -7.58 -62.67
C SER A 29 6.00 -8.26 -63.88
N PRO A 30 5.60 -9.49 -64.29
CA PRO A 30 4.56 -9.58 -65.33
C PRO A 30 3.65 -10.84 -65.34
N LYS A 31 2.40 -10.60 -65.77
CA LYS A 31 1.57 -11.32 -66.79
C LYS A 31 1.20 -12.83 -66.69
N GLY A 32 -0.11 -13.08 -66.91
CA GLY A 32 -0.74 -14.31 -67.44
C GLY A 32 -1.50 -15.11 -66.37
N CYS A 33 -2.78 -15.53 -66.48
CA CYS A 33 -3.68 -15.78 -67.61
C CYS A 33 -5.16 -15.69 -67.16
N CYS A 34 -6.04 -15.46 -68.13
CA CYS A 34 -7.51 -15.33 -68.04
C CYS A 34 -8.24 -16.63 -67.65
N PHE A 35 -9.44 -16.56 -67.04
CA PHE A 35 -10.77 -16.93 -67.60
C PHE A 35 -11.87 -17.06 -66.52
N LEU A 36 -13.06 -16.55 -66.86
CA LEU A 36 -14.42 -16.90 -66.39
C LEU A 36 -14.98 -16.35 -65.07
N GLY A 37 -16.13 -15.68 -65.22
CA GLY A 37 -17.30 -15.99 -64.40
C GLY A 37 -17.78 -14.86 -63.49
N GLY A 38 -18.59 -13.95 -64.04
CA GLY A 38 -19.29 -12.94 -63.26
C GLY A 38 -20.28 -13.56 -62.27
N ARG A 39 -20.14 -13.19 -61.00
CA ARG A 39 -21.24 -13.08 -60.02
C ARG A 39 -20.96 -11.88 -59.12
N LYS A 40 -21.86 -10.88 -59.14
CA LYS A 40 -21.87 -9.78 -58.17
C LYS A 40 -22.16 -10.36 -56.78
N LEU A 41 -21.14 -10.49 -55.94
CA LEU A 41 -21.30 -10.75 -54.52
C LEU A 41 -21.68 -9.44 -53.82
N ARG A 42 -22.90 -9.37 -53.28
CA ARG A 42 -23.33 -8.33 -52.33
C ARG A 42 -22.40 -8.38 -51.11
N VAL A 43 -21.54 -7.37 -50.96
CA VAL A 43 -20.79 -7.15 -49.73
C VAL A 43 -21.76 -6.55 -48.71
N ASN A 44 -22.27 -7.39 -47.79
CA ASN A 44 -22.96 -6.89 -46.61
C ASN A 44 -21.92 -6.20 -45.72
N LYS A 45 -22.07 -4.88 -45.58
CA LYS A 45 -21.25 -4.02 -44.73
C LYS A 45 -21.59 -4.34 -43.27
N TYR A 46 -21.00 -5.40 -42.72
CA TYR A 46 -20.97 -5.61 -41.29
C TYR A 46 -20.07 -4.53 -40.68
N TYR A 47 -20.69 -3.49 -40.15
CA TYR A 47 -20.02 -2.59 -39.21
C TYR A 47 -19.61 -3.45 -38.02
N ARG A 48 -18.34 -3.88 -37.98
CA ARG A 48 -17.70 -4.29 -36.73
C ARG A 48 -17.66 -3.03 -35.87
N ALA A 49 -18.60 -2.92 -34.94
CA ALA A 49 -18.47 -2.03 -33.81
C ALA A 49 -17.10 -2.31 -33.18
N ALA A 50 -16.25 -1.29 -33.14
CA ALA A 50 -15.02 -1.35 -32.38
C ALA A 50 -15.43 -1.68 -30.94
N ILE A 51 -15.04 -2.87 -30.46
CA ILE A 51 -15.07 -3.17 -29.03
C ILE A 51 -14.02 -2.24 -28.44
N GLY A 52 -14.47 -1.05 -28.04
CA GLY A 52 -13.72 -0.19 -27.16
C GLY A 52 -13.41 -1.02 -25.94
N GLY A 53 -12.13 -1.24 -25.68
CA GLY A 53 -11.70 -1.78 -24.40
C GLY A 53 -12.16 -0.80 -23.33
N GLU A 54 -13.26 -1.12 -22.66
CA GLU A 54 -13.56 -0.53 -21.37
C GLU A 54 -12.36 -0.85 -20.48
N ARG A 55 -11.54 0.17 -20.21
CA ARG A 55 -10.76 0.19 -18.98
C ARG A 55 -11.78 0.02 -17.87
N ARG A 56 -11.92 -1.20 -17.36
CA ARG A 56 -12.62 -1.49 -16.11
C ARG A 56 -12.00 -0.56 -15.08
N ARG A 57 -12.68 0.55 -14.80
CA ARG A 57 -12.35 1.40 -13.66
C ARG A 57 -12.50 0.46 -12.47
N SER A 58 -11.40 0.22 -11.75
CA SER A 58 -11.46 -0.37 -10.42
C SER A 58 -12.50 0.42 -9.67
N ALA A 59 -13.66 -0.18 -9.40
CA ALA A 59 -14.79 0.52 -8.83
C ALA A 59 -14.49 0.75 -7.35
N VAL A 60 -13.76 1.83 -7.05
CA VAL A 60 -13.89 2.53 -5.77
C VAL A 60 -15.40 2.65 -5.51
N CYS A 61 -15.86 2.27 -4.32
CA CYS A 61 -17.25 2.38 -3.89
C CYS A 61 -17.75 3.82 -4.17
N ALA A 62 -18.40 3.99 -5.32
CA ALA A 62 -18.44 5.25 -6.05
C ALA A 62 -19.66 6.08 -5.67
N VAL A 63 -19.66 6.63 -4.46
CA VAL A 63 -20.57 7.73 -4.14
C VAL A 63 -19.71 8.89 -3.66
N ALA A 64 -19.53 9.85 -4.56
CA ALA A 64 -18.98 11.16 -4.24
C ALA A 64 -19.82 11.79 -3.12
N ASP A 65 -19.15 12.38 -2.15
CA ASP A 65 -19.78 12.99 -0.98
C ASP A 65 -19.32 14.45 -0.88
N PRO A 66 -20.05 15.37 -1.56
CA PRO A 66 -19.68 16.78 -1.60
C PRO A 66 -19.89 17.48 -0.25
N ASP A 67 -20.85 17.01 0.56
CA ASP A 67 -21.25 17.62 1.84
C ASP A 67 -20.58 16.95 3.05
N ARG A 68 -19.51 16.18 2.81
CA ARG A 68 -18.76 15.48 3.87
C ARG A 68 -18.09 16.46 4.86
N PRO A 69 -17.88 16.04 6.11
CA PRO A 69 -17.09 16.84 7.05
C PRO A 69 -15.65 17.00 6.55
N LEU A 70 -15.11 18.20 6.69
CA LEU A 70 -13.74 18.54 6.28
C LEU A 70 -12.82 18.63 7.49
N TRP A 71 -11.52 18.41 7.27
CA TRP A 71 -10.49 18.55 8.31
C TRP A 71 -10.42 19.99 8.86
N PHE A 72 -10.65 20.99 7.99
CA PHE A 72 -10.71 22.40 8.36
C PHE A 72 -12.10 22.97 8.01
N PRO A 73 -13.00 23.14 9.01
CA PRO A 73 -14.35 23.63 8.76
C PRO A 73 -14.36 25.01 8.06
N GLY A 74 -15.17 25.15 7.01
CA GLY A 74 -15.28 26.38 6.20
C GLY A 74 -14.25 26.49 5.06
N SER A 75 -13.33 25.54 4.94
CA SER A 75 -12.45 25.43 3.76
C SER A 75 -13.13 24.76 2.58
N THR A 76 -12.60 24.97 1.39
CA THR A 76 -13.01 24.25 0.17
C THR A 76 -12.10 23.04 -0.04
N PRO A 77 -12.64 21.81 -0.19
CA PRO A 77 -11.82 20.64 -0.45
C PRO A 77 -11.15 20.76 -1.84
N PRO A 78 -9.96 20.17 -2.03
CA PRO A 78 -9.31 20.20 -3.33
C PRO A 78 -10.10 19.36 -4.37
N PRO A 79 -10.07 19.71 -5.67
CA PRO A 79 -10.94 19.10 -6.69
C PRO A 79 -10.73 17.60 -6.92
N TRP A 80 -9.54 17.06 -6.60
CA TRP A 80 -9.21 15.64 -6.75
C TRP A 80 -9.72 14.78 -5.57
N LEU A 81 -10.23 15.40 -4.51
CA LEU A 81 -10.86 14.74 -3.37
C LEU A 81 -12.38 14.97 -3.44
N ASP A 82 -13.10 14.00 -4.00
CA ASP A 82 -14.54 14.06 -4.24
C ASP A 82 -15.39 13.39 -3.14
N GLY A 83 -14.76 12.86 -2.09
CA GLY A 83 -15.43 12.12 -1.03
C GLY A 83 -15.74 10.66 -1.38
N SER A 84 -15.35 10.18 -2.55
CA SER A 84 -15.53 8.76 -2.93
C SER A 84 -14.58 7.83 -2.16
N LEU A 85 -13.38 8.31 -1.85
CA LEU A 85 -12.38 7.56 -1.10
C LEU A 85 -12.78 7.39 0.38
N PRO A 86 -12.57 6.20 0.98
CA PRO A 86 -12.80 6.00 2.40
C PRO A 86 -11.82 6.85 3.21
N GLY A 87 -12.33 7.58 4.21
CA GLY A 87 -11.51 8.47 5.03
C GLY A 87 -11.10 9.79 4.36
N ASP A 88 -11.80 10.21 3.30
CA ASP A 88 -11.64 11.53 2.69
C ASP A 88 -12.25 12.64 3.56
N PHE A 89 -11.39 13.49 4.12
CA PHE A 89 -11.77 14.70 4.86
C PHE A 89 -11.24 15.98 4.16
N GLY A 90 -10.90 15.91 2.88
CA GLY A 90 -10.36 17.04 2.11
C GLY A 90 -8.96 17.49 2.54
N PHE A 91 -8.18 16.63 3.21
CA PHE A 91 -6.83 16.96 3.71
C PHE A 91 -5.77 16.61 2.66
N ASP A 92 -5.38 17.59 1.86
CA ASP A 92 -4.17 17.55 1.03
C ASP A 92 -3.65 18.98 0.79
N PRO A 93 -3.19 19.70 1.83
CA PRO A 93 -2.78 21.10 1.69
C PRO A 93 -1.53 21.28 0.81
N LEU A 94 -0.73 20.23 0.62
CA LEU A 94 0.50 20.26 -0.18
C LEU A 94 0.30 19.74 -1.61
N GLY A 95 -0.89 19.25 -1.96
CA GLY A 95 -1.20 18.75 -3.30
C GLY A 95 -0.45 17.48 -3.68
N LEU A 96 -0.10 16.63 -2.71
CA LEU A 96 0.65 15.39 -2.94
C LEU A 96 -0.15 14.32 -3.69
N GLY A 97 -1.48 14.42 -3.68
CA GLY A 97 -2.40 13.57 -4.43
C GLY A 97 -3.05 14.29 -5.61
N SER A 98 -2.49 15.41 -6.07
CA SER A 98 -3.09 16.21 -7.15
C SER A 98 -3.19 15.45 -8.46
N ASP A 99 -2.20 14.61 -8.78
CA ASP A 99 -2.27 13.71 -9.92
C ASP A 99 -2.95 12.37 -9.55
N PRO A 100 -3.86 11.84 -10.40
CA PRO A 100 -4.62 10.63 -10.07
C PRO A 100 -3.76 9.37 -9.87
N GLU A 101 -2.57 9.31 -10.48
CA GLU A 101 -1.67 8.17 -10.33
C GLU A 101 -0.99 8.16 -8.97
N SER A 102 -0.46 9.29 -8.52
CA SER A 102 0.08 9.46 -7.17
C SER A 102 -1.01 9.32 -6.12
N LEU A 103 -2.23 9.82 -6.35
CA LEU A 103 -3.34 9.57 -5.43
C LEU A 103 -3.62 8.06 -5.29
N ARG A 104 -3.69 7.33 -6.40
CA ARG A 104 -3.88 5.87 -6.39
C ARG A 104 -2.75 5.15 -5.65
N TRP A 105 -1.50 5.58 -5.87
CA TRP A 105 -0.33 5.04 -5.18
C TRP A 105 -0.37 5.34 -3.68
N ASN A 106 -0.64 6.58 -3.31
CA ASN A 106 -0.68 7.07 -1.94
C ASN A 106 -1.81 6.42 -1.14
N VAL A 107 -2.96 6.11 -1.75
CA VAL A 107 -4.02 5.31 -1.11
C VAL A 107 -3.51 3.92 -0.73
N GLN A 108 -2.77 3.24 -1.61
CA GLN A 108 -2.20 1.93 -1.31
C GLN A 108 -1.07 2.01 -0.28
N ALA A 109 -0.25 3.06 -0.35
CA ALA A 109 0.79 3.32 0.63
C ALA A 109 0.17 3.56 2.01
N GLU A 110 -0.81 4.45 2.13
CA GLU A 110 -1.51 4.75 3.37
C GLU A 110 -2.12 3.48 3.98
N LEU A 111 -2.80 2.66 3.17
CA LEU A 111 -3.42 1.41 3.61
C LEU A 111 -2.39 0.45 4.24
N VAL A 112 -1.24 0.24 3.59
CA VAL A 112 -0.20 -0.67 4.09
C VAL A 112 0.47 -0.11 5.34
N HIS A 113 0.79 1.18 5.36
CA HIS A 113 1.34 1.83 6.56
C HIS A 113 0.36 1.77 7.73
N CYS A 114 -0.94 1.99 7.49
CA CYS A 114 -2.00 1.85 8.48
C CYS A 114 -2.03 0.45 9.09
N ARG A 115 -1.99 -0.61 8.26
CA ARG A 115 -2.04 -2.00 8.72
C ARG A 115 -0.81 -2.37 9.53
N TRP A 116 0.39 -2.04 9.04
CA TRP A 116 1.64 -2.27 9.78
C TRP A 116 1.68 -1.50 11.09
N ALA A 117 1.23 -0.25 11.09
CA ALA A 117 1.18 0.55 12.30
C ALA A 117 0.16 0.02 13.32
N MET A 118 -0.99 -0.50 12.88
CA MET A 118 -1.94 -1.15 13.80
C MET A 118 -1.34 -2.39 14.46
N LEU A 119 -0.63 -3.24 13.69
CA LEU A 119 0.08 -4.40 14.23
C LEU A 119 1.21 -3.97 15.18
N GLY A 120 1.99 -2.96 14.79
CA GLY A 120 3.08 -2.40 15.60
C GLY A 120 2.58 -1.78 16.91
N ALA A 121 1.54 -0.96 16.86
CA ALA A 121 0.91 -0.38 18.04
C ALA A 121 0.42 -1.48 18.99
N ALA A 122 -0.30 -2.48 18.48
CA ALA A 122 -0.74 -3.62 19.29
C ALA A 122 0.46 -4.37 19.91
N GLY A 123 1.51 -4.64 19.13
CA GLY A 123 2.71 -5.33 19.58
C GLY A 123 3.59 -4.53 20.56
N ILE A 124 3.46 -3.21 20.61
CA ILE A 124 4.14 -2.36 21.58
C ILE A 124 3.29 -2.24 22.86
N PHE A 125 2.06 -1.72 22.75
CA PHE A 125 1.27 -1.33 23.91
C PHE A 125 0.69 -2.53 24.68
N ILE A 126 0.28 -3.60 24.00
CA ILE A 126 -0.35 -4.75 24.69
C ILE A 126 0.67 -5.52 25.54
N PRO A 127 1.83 -5.98 25.01
CA PRO A 127 2.80 -6.71 25.83
C PRO A 127 3.35 -5.86 26.97
N GLU A 128 3.59 -4.57 26.73
CA GLU A 128 4.08 -3.68 27.78
C GLU A 128 3.05 -3.48 28.89
N PHE A 129 1.77 -3.28 28.54
CA PHE A 129 0.71 -3.19 29.53
C PHE A 129 0.56 -4.49 30.34
N LEU A 130 0.54 -5.65 29.66
CA LEU A 130 0.43 -6.96 30.30
C LEU A 130 1.63 -7.27 31.20
N THR A 131 2.83 -6.82 30.82
CA THR A 131 4.03 -6.95 31.65
C THR A 131 3.96 -6.05 32.89
N LYS A 132 3.42 -4.84 32.77
CA LYS A 132 3.26 -3.91 33.91
C LYS A 132 2.25 -4.40 34.94
N ILE A 133 1.21 -5.11 34.53
CA ILE A 133 0.24 -5.72 35.46
C ILE A 133 0.65 -7.13 35.95
N GLY A 134 1.85 -7.61 35.56
CA GLY A 134 2.41 -8.87 36.05
C GLY A 134 1.86 -10.14 35.39
N ILE A 135 1.19 -10.03 34.24
CA ILE A 135 0.71 -11.21 33.49
C ILE A 135 1.82 -11.77 32.60
N LEU A 136 2.60 -10.89 31.97
CA LEU A 136 3.73 -11.26 31.12
C LEU A 136 5.05 -10.77 31.71
N ASN A 137 6.16 -11.28 31.17
CA ASN A 137 7.52 -10.85 31.48
C ASN A 137 8.27 -10.44 30.20
N THR A 138 7.56 -9.83 29.25
CA THR A 138 8.15 -9.44 27.98
C THR A 138 9.11 -8.25 28.15
N PRO A 139 10.23 -8.25 27.41
CA PRO A 139 11.17 -7.12 27.42
C PRO A 139 10.54 -5.87 26.78
N SER A 140 11.19 -4.72 26.98
CA SER A 140 10.83 -3.49 26.27
C SER A 140 10.87 -3.70 24.76
N TRP A 141 9.85 -3.21 24.07
CA TRP A 141 9.74 -3.30 22.61
C TRP A 141 10.96 -2.69 21.90
N TYR A 142 11.56 -1.63 22.47
CA TYR A 142 12.69 -0.92 21.87
C TYR A 142 13.98 -1.75 21.88
N SER A 143 14.24 -2.49 22.97
CA SER A 143 15.43 -3.33 23.13
C SER A 143 15.19 -4.78 22.68
N ALA A 144 13.98 -5.13 22.22
CA ALA A 144 13.65 -6.50 21.85
C ALA A 144 14.49 -7.04 20.68
N GLY A 145 15.00 -6.17 19.81
CA GLY A 145 15.87 -6.55 18.69
C GLY A 145 17.30 -6.93 19.09
N GLU A 146 17.74 -6.56 20.29
CA GLU A 146 19.11 -6.84 20.79
C GLU A 146 19.21 -8.20 21.48
N LEU A 147 18.07 -8.85 21.73
CA LEU A 147 18.00 -10.11 22.45
C LEU A 147 18.44 -11.28 21.60
N GLN A 148 18.94 -12.32 22.27
CA GLN A 148 19.27 -13.57 21.62
C GLN A 148 18.03 -14.44 21.49
N TYR A 149 17.77 -14.87 20.26
CA TYR A 149 16.72 -15.82 19.91
C TYR A 149 17.33 -17.19 19.62
N PHE A 150 16.52 -18.13 19.12
CA PHE A 150 16.98 -19.47 18.76
C PHE A 150 18.00 -19.47 17.60
N THR A 151 18.10 -18.38 16.84
CA THR A 151 19.04 -18.17 15.75
C THR A 151 19.47 -16.70 15.72
N ASP A 152 20.49 -16.39 14.92
CA ASP A 152 20.98 -15.03 14.76
C ASP A 152 19.94 -14.14 14.06
N THR A 153 19.95 -12.85 14.42
CA THR A 153 18.99 -11.87 13.89
C THR A 153 19.14 -11.68 12.37
N THR A 154 20.33 -11.89 11.81
CA THR A 154 20.57 -11.84 10.37
C THR A 154 19.87 -12.97 9.61
N THR A 155 19.86 -14.19 10.15
CA THR A 155 19.11 -15.33 9.59
C THR A 155 17.62 -15.05 9.64
N LEU A 156 17.09 -14.55 10.77
CA LEU A 156 15.68 -14.15 10.88
C LEU A 156 15.31 -13.09 9.84
N PHE A 157 16.17 -12.09 9.65
CA PHE A 157 15.97 -11.02 8.68
C PHE A 157 15.99 -11.53 7.23
N ILE A 158 16.89 -12.46 6.87
CA ILE A 158 16.92 -13.05 5.53
C ILE A 158 15.64 -13.85 5.26
N VAL A 159 15.19 -14.64 6.23
CA VAL A 159 13.93 -15.38 6.14
C VAL A 159 12.77 -14.40 5.94
N GLU A 160 12.69 -13.35 6.76
CA GLU A 160 11.69 -12.30 6.63
C GLU A 160 11.69 -11.67 5.23
N LEU A 161 12.86 -11.29 4.70
CA LEU A 161 12.98 -10.71 3.36
C LEU A 161 12.47 -11.65 2.25
N ILE A 162 12.67 -12.96 2.37
CA ILE A 162 12.20 -13.93 1.37
C ILE A 162 10.66 -14.02 1.41
N PHE A 163 10.08 -14.19 2.60
CA PHE A 163 8.63 -14.36 2.75
C PHE A 163 7.87 -13.07 2.47
N ILE A 164 8.30 -11.95 3.06
CA ILE A 164 7.71 -10.63 2.82
C ILE A 164 7.98 -10.20 1.37
N GLY A 165 9.18 -10.45 0.83
CA GLY A 165 9.50 -10.14 -0.56
C GLY A 165 8.59 -10.84 -1.57
N TRP A 166 8.25 -12.11 -1.33
CA TRP A 166 7.26 -12.81 -2.15
C TRP A 166 5.86 -12.19 -2.04
N ALA A 167 5.38 -11.95 -0.82
CA ALA A 167 4.06 -11.37 -0.57
C ALA A 167 3.94 -9.96 -1.20
N GLU A 168 4.92 -9.10 -0.95
CA GLU A 168 5.00 -7.74 -1.48
C GLU A 168 5.22 -7.73 -2.98
N GLY A 169 5.98 -8.67 -3.54
CA GLY A 169 6.15 -8.83 -4.98
C GLY A 169 4.83 -9.12 -5.70
N ARG A 170 3.98 -10.01 -5.12
CA ARG A 170 2.63 -10.26 -5.65
C ARG A 170 1.71 -9.05 -5.47
N ARG A 171 1.76 -8.39 -4.31
CA ARG A 171 0.98 -7.16 -4.05
C ARG A 171 1.36 -6.05 -5.03
N TRP A 172 2.65 -5.86 -5.30
CA TRP A 172 3.16 -4.91 -6.28
C TRP A 172 2.62 -5.22 -7.68
N ALA A 173 2.66 -6.48 -8.10
CA ALA A 173 2.10 -6.89 -9.38
C ALA A 173 0.59 -6.59 -9.49
N ASP A 174 -0.18 -6.73 -8.40
CA ASP A 174 -1.59 -6.32 -8.37
C ASP A 174 -1.79 -4.81 -8.51
N ILE A 175 -0.95 -4.00 -7.86
CA ILE A 175 -1.04 -2.53 -7.94
C ILE A 175 -0.76 -2.05 -9.38
N ILE A 176 0.23 -2.63 -10.05
CA ILE A 176 0.58 -2.28 -11.43
C ILE A 176 -0.45 -2.82 -12.41
N LYS A 177 -0.87 -4.09 -12.25
CA LYS A 177 -1.84 -4.75 -13.12
C LYS A 177 -2.90 -5.49 -12.28
N PRO A 178 -4.00 -4.80 -11.94
CA PRO A 178 -5.04 -5.36 -11.08
C PRO A 178 -5.59 -6.69 -11.61
N GLY A 179 -5.67 -7.68 -10.72
CA GLY A 179 -6.21 -9.01 -11.01
C GLY A 179 -5.25 -9.99 -11.68
N CYS A 180 -4.00 -9.60 -11.99
CA CYS A 180 -3.04 -10.53 -12.61
C CYS A 180 -2.47 -11.59 -11.65
N VAL A 181 -2.68 -11.42 -10.33
CA VAL A 181 -2.17 -12.31 -9.27
C VAL A 181 -3.26 -13.00 -8.45
N ASN A 182 -4.52 -12.95 -8.89
CA ASN A 182 -5.66 -13.48 -8.13
C ASN A 182 -5.75 -15.02 -8.10
N THR A 183 -4.91 -15.71 -8.87
CA THR A 183 -4.83 -17.18 -8.88
C THR A 183 -3.59 -17.66 -8.15
N ASP A 184 -3.75 -18.68 -7.31
CA ASP A 184 -2.64 -19.41 -6.71
C ASP A 184 -1.79 -20.07 -7.81
N PRO A 185 -0.46 -19.86 -7.82
CA PRO A 185 0.43 -20.40 -8.86
C PRO A 185 0.55 -21.93 -8.84
N ILE A 186 0.27 -22.58 -7.72
CA ILE A 186 0.38 -24.05 -7.55
C ILE A 186 -1.01 -24.69 -7.67
N PHE A 187 -2.03 -24.07 -7.09
CA PHE A 187 -3.40 -24.62 -7.04
C PHE A 187 -4.42 -23.67 -7.67
N PRO A 188 -4.64 -23.72 -9.01
CA PRO A 188 -5.49 -22.75 -9.73
C PRO A 188 -6.96 -22.67 -9.26
N ASN A 189 -7.43 -23.67 -8.51
CA ASN A 189 -8.77 -23.68 -7.91
C ASN A 189 -8.90 -22.66 -6.77
N ASN A 190 -7.79 -22.33 -6.10
CA ASN A 190 -7.75 -21.31 -5.06
C ASN A 190 -7.62 -19.93 -5.73
N LYS A 191 -8.62 -19.09 -5.51
CA LYS A 191 -8.69 -17.75 -6.08
C LYS A 191 -9.04 -16.70 -5.04
N LEU A 192 -8.54 -15.51 -5.25
CA LEU A 192 -8.92 -14.32 -4.52
C LEU A 192 -10.22 -13.75 -5.08
N THR A 193 -11.10 -13.28 -4.19
CA THR A 193 -12.43 -12.75 -4.55
C THR A 193 -12.49 -11.23 -4.57
N GLY A 194 -11.42 -10.55 -4.15
CA GLY A 194 -11.32 -9.10 -4.12
C GLY A 194 -11.47 -8.46 -5.49
N THR A 195 -12.27 -7.39 -5.56
CA THR A 195 -12.49 -6.58 -6.76
C THR A 195 -11.60 -5.34 -6.81
N ASP A 196 -11.22 -4.82 -5.64
CA ASP A 196 -10.55 -3.54 -5.48
C ASP A 196 -9.11 -3.77 -5.01
N VAL A 197 -8.16 -3.08 -5.64
CA VAL A 197 -6.75 -3.14 -5.24
C VAL A 197 -6.60 -2.69 -3.78
N GLY A 198 -5.83 -3.46 -3.00
CA GLY A 198 -5.66 -3.25 -1.55
C GLY A 198 -6.63 -4.05 -0.67
N TYR A 199 -7.69 -4.62 -1.27
CA TYR A 199 -8.69 -5.46 -0.61
C TYR A 199 -8.76 -6.83 -1.30
N PRO A 200 -7.77 -7.72 -1.05
CA PRO A 200 -7.62 -8.96 -1.81
C PRO A 200 -8.75 -9.98 -1.61
N GLY A 201 -9.44 -9.95 -0.47
CA GLY A 201 -10.52 -10.89 -0.16
C GLY A 201 -10.07 -12.36 -0.25
N GLY A 202 -11.00 -13.24 -0.65
CA GLY A 202 -10.76 -14.68 -0.72
C GLY A 202 -10.62 -15.32 0.67
N LEU A 203 -10.51 -16.65 0.68
CA LEU A 203 -10.50 -17.43 1.93
C LEU A 203 -9.31 -17.07 2.85
N TRP A 204 -8.19 -16.64 2.29
CA TRP A 204 -6.97 -16.36 3.06
C TRP A 204 -7.01 -15.00 3.77
N PHE A 205 -7.57 -13.97 3.14
CA PHE A 205 -7.56 -12.60 3.69
C PHE A 205 -8.92 -12.14 4.22
N ASP A 206 -10.00 -12.83 3.85
CA ASP A 206 -11.35 -12.59 4.35
C ASP A 206 -12.10 -13.93 4.56
N PRO A 207 -11.66 -14.78 5.51
CA PRO A 207 -12.30 -16.07 5.77
C PRO A 207 -13.74 -15.93 6.28
N LEU A 208 -14.08 -14.79 6.89
CA LEU A 208 -15.41 -14.50 7.43
C LEU A 208 -16.33 -13.82 6.40
N GLY A 209 -15.83 -13.45 5.23
CA GLY A 209 -16.59 -12.81 4.15
C GLY A 209 -17.05 -11.37 4.44
N TRP A 210 -16.46 -10.70 5.43
CA TRP A 210 -16.88 -9.35 5.86
C TRP A 210 -16.46 -8.24 4.90
N GLY A 211 -15.51 -8.52 4.00
CA GLY A 211 -15.04 -7.64 2.94
C GLY A 211 -15.92 -7.65 1.68
N THR A 212 -17.00 -8.44 1.67
CA THR A 212 -18.00 -8.46 0.61
C THR A 212 -19.35 -7.98 1.16
N GLY A 213 -20.03 -7.06 0.45
CA GLY A 213 -21.26 -6.46 0.95
C GLY A 213 -21.68 -5.23 0.16
N SER A 214 -22.61 -4.45 0.73
CA SER A 214 -23.07 -3.21 0.11
C SER A 214 -21.96 -2.15 0.07
N PRO A 215 -21.91 -1.28 -0.96
CA PRO A 215 -20.89 -0.25 -1.09
C PRO A 215 -20.80 0.68 0.12
N GLU A 216 -21.92 0.98 0.78
CA GLU A 216 -21.98 1.85 1.94
C GLU A 216 -21.32 1.20 3.16
N LYS A 217 -21.61 -0.08 3.39
CA LYS A 217 -20.99 -0.86 4.49
C LYS A 217 -19.48 -1.00 4.26
N LEU A 218 -19.07 -1.24 3.01
CA LEU A 218 -17.65 -1.30 2.66
C LEU A 218 -16.97 0.06 2.88
N LYS A 219 -17.60 1.17 2.45
CA LYS A 219 -17.08 2.53 2.69
C LYS A 219 -16.93 2.81 4.19
N GLU A 220 -17.92 2.41 5.01
CA GLU A 220 -17.88 2.54 6.46
C GLU A 220 -16.73 1.74 7.09
N LEU A 221 -16.61 0.45 6.78
CA LEU A 221 -15.57 -0.44 7.33
C LEU A 221 -14.16 0.00 6.92
N ARG A 222 -13.98 0.38 5.64
CA ARG A 222 -12.70 0.91 5.15
C ARG A 222 -12.36 2.26 5.78
N THR A 223 -13.36 3.11 6.03
CA THR A 223 -13.15 4.37 6.77
C THR A 223 -12.72 4.09 8.22
N LYS A 224 -13.30 3.08 8.88
CA LYS A 224 -12.87 2.63 10.22
C LYS A 224 -11.44 2.11 10.18
N GLU A 225 -11.08 1.29 9.20
CA GLU A 225 -9.71 0.78 9.01
C GLU A 225 -8.70 1.93 8.89
N ILE A 226 -8.93 2.89 7.98
CA ILE A 226 -8.02 4.02 7.76
C ILE A 226 -7.94 4.93 8.99
N LYS A 227 -9.04 5.20 9.70
CA LYS A 227 -9.01 6.01 10.93
C LYS A 227 -8.20 5.35 12.04
N ASN A 228 -8.40 4.05 12.28
CA ASN A 228 -7.60 3.30 13.26
C ASN A 228 -6.14 3.23 12.84
N GLY A 229 -5.88 3.05 11.54
CA GLY A 229 -4.55 3.07 10.96
C GLY A 229 -3.80 4.39 11.15
N ARG A 230 -4.44 5.52 10.85
CA ARG A 230 -3.89 6.87 11.08
C ARG A 230 -3.58 7.10 12.55
N LEU A 231 -4.50 6.72 13.45
CA LEU A 231 -4.26 6.79 14.88
C LEU A 231 -3.07 5.92 15.30
N ALA A 232 -2.97 4.70 14.77
CA ALA A 232 -1.88 3.78 15.06
C ALA A 232 -0.53 4.29 14.55
N MET A 233 -0.46 4.90 13.37
CA MET A 233 0.77 5.53 12.85
C MET A 233 1.29 6.60 13.80
N LEU A 234 0.39 7.47 14.29
CA LEU A 234 0.74 8.49 15.28
C LEU A 234 1.15 7.86 16.63
N ALA A 235 0.47 6.79 17.05
CA ALA A 235 0.77 6.10 18.30
C ALA A 235 2.14 5.40 18.29
N VAL A 236 2.51 4.72 17.20
CA VAL A 236 3.83 4.08 17.04
C VAL A 236 4.94 5.14 17.05
N MET A 237 4.79 6.22 16.27
CA MET A 237 5.75 7.33 16.30
C MET A 237 5.80 7.99 17.67
N GLY A 238 4.65 8.15 18.33
CA GLY A 238 4.54 8.67 19.69
C GLY A 238 5.34 7.84 20.69
N ALA A 239 5.15 6.52 20.69
CA ALA A 239 5.89 5.59 21.55
C ALA A 239 7.41 5.67 21.28
N TRP A 240 7.81 5.75 20.01
CA TRP A 240 9.23 5.89 19.65
C TRP A 240 9.84 7.18 20.19
N PHE A 241 9.25 8.34 19.90
CA PHE A 241 9.77 9.60 20.40
C PHE A 241 9.73 9.65 21.93
N GLN A 242 8.65 9.18 22.55
CA GLN A 242 8.56 9.09 24.01
C GLN A 242 9.72 8.27 24.59
N HIS A 243 10.02 7.10 24.05
CA HIS A 243 11.14 6.29 24.53
C HIS A 243 12.48 7.01 24.39
N ILE A 244 12.71 7.72 23.27
CA ILE A 244 13.94 8.51 23.07
C ILE A 244 14.08 9.62 24.13
N TYR A 245 12.98 10.28 24.50
CA TYR A 245 13.02 11.42 25.42
C TYR A 245 13.00 11.00 26.90
N THR A 246 12.21 9.98 27.26
CA THR A 246 12.00 9.59 28.66
C THR A 246 12.87 8.41 29.09
N GLY A 247 13.36 7.60 28.14
CA GLY A 247 14.11 6.37 28.42
C GLY A 247 13.26 5.23 28.98
N THR A 248 11.95 5.40 29.08
CA THR A 248 11.00 4.43 29.65
C THR A 248 9.98 3.98 28.60
N GLY A 249 9.18 2.97 28.94
CA GLY A 249 8.13 2.51 28.05
C GLY A 249 6.91 3.45 28.01
N PRO A 250 6.15 3.47 26.90
CA PRO A 250 4.91 4.24 26.79
C PRO A 250 3.90 4.06 27.93
N ILE A 251 3.80 2.89 28.55
CA ILE A 251 2.85 2.66 29.65
C ILE A 251 3.32 3.33 30.94
N ASP A 252 4.64 3.37 31.18
CA ASP A 252 5.19 4.15 32.30
C ASP A 252 4.96 5.64 32.10
N ASN A 253 5.12 6.13 30.86
CA ASN A 253 4.85 7.52 30.51
C ASN A 253 3.37 7.87 30.70
N LEU A 254 2.46 6.95 30.39
CA LEU A 254 1.04 7.11 30.65
C LEU A 254 0.78 7.23 32.16
N PHE A 255 1.32 6.33 32.99
CA PHE A 255 1.11 6.39 34.43
C PHE A 255 1.74 7.63 35.08
N ALA A 256 2.92 8.04 34.62
CA ALA A 256 3.55 9.28 35.08
C ALA A 256 2.67 10.50 34.77
N HIS A 257 2.14 10.58 33.55
CA HIS A 257 1.24 11.66 33.16
C HIS A 257 -0.09 11.63 33.92
N LEU A 258 -0.66 10.44 34.17
CA LEU A 258 -1.89 10.32 34.96
C LEU A 258 -1.70 10.67 36.45
N ALA A 259 -0.50 10.44 36.99
CA ALA A 259 -0.19 10.78 38.38
C ALA A 259 -0.10 12.30 38.60
N ASP A 260 0.48 13.04 37.65
CA ASP A 260 0.57 14.50 37.70
C ASP A 260 0.57 15.13 36.30
N PRO A 261 -0.61 15.34 35.69
CA PRO A 261 -0.70 15.80 34.31
C PRO A 261 -0.25 17.26 34.13
N GLY A 262 -0.16 18.04 35.21
CA GLY A 262 0.29 19.44 35.16
C GLY A 262 1.81 19.56 35.02
N HIS A 263 2.57 18.61 35.58
CA HIS A 263 4.03 18.67 35.60
C HIS A 263 4.67 17.56 34.76
N ALA A 264 4.16 16.32 34.81
CA ALA A 264 4.68 15.18 34.06
C ALA A 264 4.24 15.23 32.58
N THR A 265 4.86 16.15 31.85
CA THR A 265 4.59 16.43 30.44
C THR A 265 5.87 16.39 29.62
N VAL A 266 5.78 16.74 28.34
CA VAL A 266 6.96 16.94 27.48
C VAL A 266 7.98 17.91 28.10
N PHE A 267 7.53 18.95 28.82
CA PHE A 267 8.42 19.96 29.38
C PHE A 267 9.29 19.41 30.52
N ALA A 268 8.82 18.42 31.29
CA ALA A 268 9.61 17.80 32.35
C ALA A 268 10.91 17.17 31.83
N ALA A 269 10.88 16.62 30.60
CA ALA A 269 12.05 16.02 29.96
C ALA A 269 13.03 17.08 29.42
N PHE A 270 12.54 18.25 29.00
CA PHE A 270 13.37 19.29 28.37
C PHE A 270 13.93 20.34 29.34
N THR A 271 13.29 20.56 30.49
CA THR A 271 13.73 21.57 31.47
C THR A 271 14.60 21.00 32.59
N SER A 272 14.73 19.67 32.68
CA SER A 272 15.60 19.03 33.66
C SER A 272 17.07 19.10 33.20
N PRO A 273 17.99 19.68 33.99
CA PRO A 273 19.42 19.64 33.65
C PRO A 273 19.91 18.19 33.63
N LYS A 274 20.59 17.80 32.56
CA LYS A 274 21.26 16.49 32.43
C LYS A 274 22.42 16.35 33.41
#